data_AF-A0A8D8PJD8-F1
#
_entry.id   AF-A0A8D8PJD8-F1
#
_cell.length_a   1.000
_cell.length_b   1.000
_cell.length_c   1.000
_cell.angle_alpha   90.00
_cell.angle_beta   90.00
_cell.angle_gamma   90.00
#
_symmetry.space_group_name_H-M   'P 1'
#
loop_
_entity.id
_entity.type
_entity.pdbx_description
1 polymer ?
#
loop_
_entity_poly.entity_id
_entity_poly.type
_entity_poly.pdbx_seq_one_letter_code
_entity_poly.pdbx_strand_id
1 'polypeptide(L)'
;MYALECLLTSGLRIDSLKALQTGDIAVNGDQVKCLVKCFFEKAGFMDGEGKLQQEVIVRQLGQMMGQDQVQKLVDNCNVQGVDACDTAYKATECYFKNKAGLF
;
A
#
# COMPACT_ATOMS: atom_id res chain seq x y z
N MET A 1 0.82 -15.79 -1.68
CA MET A 1 1.38 -14.42 -1.65
C MET A 1 0.37 -13.49 -2.33
N TYR A 2 -0.29 -12.60 -1.59
CA TYR A 2 -1.32 -11.72 -2.16
C TYR A 2 -0.79 -10.82 -3.29
N ALA A 3 0.45 -10.36 -3.20
CA ALA A 3 1.10 -9.62 -4.28
C ALA A 3 1.13 -10.41 -5.60
N LEU A 4 1.51 -11.70 -5.56
CA LEU A 4 1.58 -12.57 -6.74
C LEU A 4 0.20 -12.83 -7.35
N GLU A 5 -0.83 -13.01 -6.52
CA GLU A 5 -2.21 -13.19 -6.98
C GLU A 5 -2.72 -11.91 -7.67
N CYS A 6 -2.52 -10.75 -7.02
CA CYS A 6 -2.87 -9.45 -7.59
C CYS A 6 -2.15 -9.16 -8.90
N LEU A 7 -0.88 -9.58 -9.04
CA LEU A 7 -0.14 -9.48 -10.29
C LEU A 7 -0.78 -10.28 -11.40
N LEU A 8 -1.08 -11.55 -11.13
CA LEU A 8 -1.71 -12.45 -12.10
C LEU A 8 -3.09 -11.94 -12.55
N THR A 9 -3.83 -11.25 -11.68
CA THR A 9 -5.15 -10.69 -12.04
C THR A 9 -5.09 -9.27 -12.61
N SER A 10 -4.04 -8.50 -12.32
CA SER A 10 -3.90 -7.10 -12.76
C SER A 10 -3.52 -6.92 -14.24
N GLY A 11 -3.04 -7.99 -14.89
CA GLY A 11 -2.50 -7.91 -16.25
C GLY A 11 -1.10 -7.28 -16.36
N LEU A 12 -0.47 -6.94 -15.22
CA LEU A 12 0.92 -6.47 -15.16
C LEU A 12 1.89 -7.58 -15.60
N ARG A 13 2.83 -7.22 -16.47
CA ARG A 13 3.93 -8.12 -16.87
C ARG A 13 4.97 -8.22 -15.74
N ILE A 14 5.63 -9.37 -15.64
CA ILE A 14 6.58 -9.69 -14.55
C ILE A 14 7.80 -8.74 -14.55
N ASP A 15 8.19 -8.19 -15.69
CA ASP A 15 9.21 -7.14 -15.80
C ASP A 15 8.87 -5.87 -15.00
N SER A 16 7.58 -5.55 -14.89
CA SER A 16 7.06 -4.41 -14.13
C SER A 16 7.20 -4.59 -12.62
N LEU A 17 7.41 -5.83 -12.14
CA LEU A 17 7.70 -6.12 -10.73
C LEU A 17 9.10 -5.74 -10.29
N LYS A 18 10.08 -5.89 -11.18
CA LYS A 18 11.43 -5.44 -10.86
C LYS A 18 11.45 -3.92 -10.68
N ALA A 19 10.73 -3.20 -11.53
CA ALA A 19 10.55 -1.76 -11.41
C ALA A 19 9.88 -1.36 -10.08
N LEU A 20 8.88 -2.14 -9.62
CA LEU A 20 8.29 -2.00 -8.28
C LEU A 20 9.28 -2.22 -7.13
N GLN A 21 10.14 -3.22 -7.25
CA GLN A 21 11.18 -3.50 -6.24
C GLN A 21 12.28 -2.43 -6.20
N THR A 22 12.57 -1.79 -7.33
CA THR A 22 13.59 -0.75 -7.45
C THR A 22 13.05 0.68 -7.31
N GLY A 23 11.73 0.86 -7.20
CA GLY A 23 11.08 2.16 -7.07
C GLY A 23 10.96 2.95 -8.38
N ASP A 24 11.10 2.29 -9.54
CA ASP A 24 11.07 2.94 -10.86
C ASP A 24 9.65 2.91 -11.45
N ILE A 25 8.77 3.77 -10.92
CA ILE A 25 7.31 3.70 -11.12
C ILE A 25 6.85 4.46 -12.39
N ALA A 26 7.79 5.08 -13.12
CA ALA A 26 7.50 6.01 -14.22
C ALA A 26 6.80 5.38 -15.44
N VAL A 27 6.97 4.07 -15.67
CA VAL A 27 6.47 3.42 -16.90
C VAL A 27 5.08 2.78 -16.72
N ASN A 28 4.65 2.50 -15.47
CA ASN A 28 3.41 1.76 -15.19
C ASN A 28 2.62 2.31 -13.99
N GLY A 29 2.70 3.62 -13.73
CA GLY A 29 2.20 4.27 -12.51
C GLY A 29 0.79 3.84 -12.10
N ASP A 30 -0.18 3.86 -13.01
CA ASP A 30 -1.59 3.54 -12.67
C ASP A 30 -1.81 2.04 -12.40
N GLN A 31 -1.12 1.17 -13.12
CA GLN A 31 -1.19 -0.28 -12.88
C GLN A 31 -0.54 -0.65 -11.53
N VAL A 32 0.58 0.00 -11.21
CA VAL A 32 1.26 -0.13 -9.91
C VAL A 32 0.34 0.32 -8.77
N LYS A 33 -0.30 1.48 -8.91
CA LYS A 33 -1.28 1.98 -7.92
C LYS A 33 -2.38 0.96 -7.66
N CYS A 34 -2.96 0.40 -8.72
CA CYS A 34 -4.03 -0.59 -8.56
C CYS A 34 -3.53 -1.96 -8.04
N LEU A 35 -2.27 -2.32 -8.28
CA LEU A 35 -1.68 -3.49 -7.64
C LEU A 35 -1.59 -3.33 -6.12
N VAL A 36 -1.18 -2.15 -5.65
CA VAL A 36 -1.13 -1.82 -4.21
C VAL A 36 -2.53 -1.89 -3.60
N LYS A 37 -3.54 -1.34 -4.29
CA LYS A 37 -4.95 -1.43 -3.88
C LYS A 37 -5.42 -2.88 -3.75
N CYS A 38 -5.15 -3.72 -4.75
CA CYS A 38 -5.50 -5.14 -4.67
C CYS A 38 -4.85 -5.84 -3.47
N PHE A 39 -3.57 -5.56 -3.19
CA PHE A 39 -2.91 -6.09 -2.01
C PHE A 39 -3.58 -5.62 -0.71
N PHE A 40 -3.94 -4.33 -0.63
CA PHE A 40 -4.59 -3.76 0.56
C PHE A 40 -5.97 -4.37 0.80
N GLU A 41 -6.77 -4.57 -0.24
CA GLU A 41 -8.07 -5.25 -0.14
C GLU A 41 -7.92 -6.69 0.36
N LYS A 42 -7.00 -7.46 -0.23
CA LYS A 42 -6.76 -8.86 0.15
C LYS A 42 -6.20 -9.00 1.56
N ALA A 43 -5.39 -8.04 2.01
CA ALA A 43 -4.86 -7.99 3.38
C ALA A 43 -5.89 -7.48 4.41
N GLY A 44 -7.01 -6.90 3.94
CA GLY A 44 -8.02 -6.26 4.79
C GLY A 44 -7.62 -4.85 5.27
N PHE A 45 -6.62 -4.24 4.65
CA PHE A 45 -6.15 -2.87 4.94
C PHE A 45 -6.98 -1.80 4.24
N MET A 46 -7.78 -2.16 3.25
CA MET A 46 -8.65 -1.26 2.52
C MET A 46 -9.94 -2.01 2.15
N ASP A 47 -11.06 -1.29 2.08
CA ASP A 47 -12.31 -1.84 1.53
C ASP A 47 -12.46 -1.55 0.02
N GLY A 48 -13.54 -2.08 -0.57
CA GLY A 48 -13.83 -1.93 -2.00
C GLY A 48 -14.02 -0.48 -2.46
N GLU A 49 -14.30 0.44 -1.54
CA GLU A 49 -14.52 1.86 -1.80
C GLU A 49 -13.24 2.69 -1.67
N GLY A 50 -12.12 2.05 -1.29
CA GLY A 50 -10.83 2.72 -1.15
C GLY A 50 -10.57 3.29 0.24
N LYS A 51 -11.40 2.96 1.24
CA LYS A 51 -11.20 3.44 2.62
C LYS A 51 -10.25 2.51 3.36
N LEU A 52 -9.22 3.11 3.95
CA LEU A 52 -8.23 2.40 4.76
C LEU A 52 -8.82 1.92 6.08
N GLN A 53 -8.59 0.65 6.40
CA GLN A 53 -9.01 -0.01 7.64
C GLN A 53 -7.89 0.15 8.68
N GLN A 54 -7.78 1.35 9.22
CA GLN A 54 -6.70 1.78 10.12
C GLN A 54 -6.46 0.82 11.28
N GLU A 55 -7.52 0.38 11.96
CA GLU A 55 -7.43 -0.56 13.08
C GLU A 55 -6.79 -1.91 12.69
N VAL A 56 -7.11 -2.41 11.49
CA VAL A 56 -6.55 -3.66 10.95
C VAL A 56 -5.06 -3.47 10.64
N ILE A 57 -4.69 -2.33 10.05
CA ILE A 57 -3.30 -1.98 9.75
C ILE A 57 -2.48 -1.92 11.05
N VAL A 58 -2.97 -1.19 12.07
CA VAL A 58 -2.30 -1.07 13.38
C VAL A 58 -2.16 -2.41 14.07
N ARG A 59 -3.22 -3.23 14.05
CA ARG A 59 -3.19 -4.57 14.67
C ARG A 59 -2.19 -5.50 13.99
N GLN A 60 -2.16 -5.54 12.65
CA GLN A 60 -1.31 -6.47 11.91
C GLN A 60 0.15 -5.99 11.87
N LEU A 61 0.41 -4.73 11.52
CA LEU A 61 1.79 -4.22 11.44
C LEU A 61 2.37 -3.92 12.82
N GLY A 62 1.54 -3.57 13.81
CA GLY A 62 1.99 -3.30 15.18
C GLY A 62 2.60 -4.51 15.88
N GLN A 63 2.29 -5.74 15.45
CA GLN A 63 2.97 -6.94 15.93
C GLN A 63 4.44 -7.02 15.48
N MET A 64 4.79 -6.38 14.36
CA MET A 64 6.14 -6.42 13.78
C MET A 64 6.94 -5.15 14.09
N MET A 65 6.28 -3.99 14.13
CA MET A 65 6.93 -2.68 14.26
C MET A 65 6.60 -1.95 15.57
N GLY A 66 5.76 -2.51 16.42
CA GLY A 66 5.24 -1.85 17.63
C GLY A 66 3.97 -1.04 17.34
N GLN A 67 2.93 -1.27 18.14
CA GLN A 67 1.61 -0.67 17.92
C GLN A 67 1.65 0.86 17.91
N ASP A 68 2.33 1.50 18.87
CA ASP A 68 2.37 2.96 18.97
C ASP A 68 3.04 3.62 17.75
N GLN A 69 4.08 2.98 17.20
CA GLN A 69 4.76 3.47 16.00
C GLN A 69 3.83 3.39 14.78
N VAL A 70 3.13 2.26 14.63
CA VAL A 70 2.20 2.07 13.52
C VAL A 70 0.97 2.97 13.66
N GLN A 71 0.43 3.14 14.87
CA GLN A 71 -0.70 4.03 15.13
C GLN A 71 -0.37 5.45 14.69
N LYS A 72 0.78 5.99 15.10
CA LYS A 72 1.23 7.32 14.65
C LYS A 72 1.38 7.41 13.13
N LEU A 73 1.92 6.37 12.49
CA LEU A 73 2.04 6.30 11.04
C LEU A 73 0.67 6.36 10.36
N VAL A 74 -0.30 5.58 10.83
CA VAL A 74 -1.66 5.52 10.29
C VAL A 74 -2.41 6.83 10.50
N ASP A 75 -2.30 7.44 11.69
CA ASP A 75 -2.92 8.73 12.00
C ASP A 75 -2.34 9.84 11.10
N ASN A 76 -1.02 9.85 10.88
CA ASN A 76 -0.34 10.85 10.05
C ASN A 76 -0.57 10.65 8.54
N CYS A 77 -0.97 9.45 8.12
CA CYS A 77 -1.10 9.07 6.71
C CYS A 77 -2.53 8.74 6.31
N ASN A 78 -3.53 9.33 6.98
CA ASN A 78 -4.92 9.24 6.57
C ASN A 78 -5.18 10.10 5.31
N VAL A 79 -4.73 9.60 4.16
CA VAL A 79 -4.81 10.27 2.87
C VAL A 79 -5.94 9.71 2.03
N GLN A 80 -6.52 10.56 1.18
CA GLN A 80 -7.44 10.16 0.11
C GLN A 80 -6.88 10.58 -1.24
N GLY A 81 -6.96 9.67 -2.21
CA GLY A 81 -6.60 9.90 -3.60
C GLY A 81 -7.79 10.30 -4.45
N VAL A 82 -7.56 10.41 -5.76
CA VAL A 82 -8.64 10.65 -6.74
C VAL A 82 -9.54 9.42 -6.93
N ASP A 83 -9.00 8.23 -6.66
CA ASP A 83 -9.70 6.96 -6.65
C ASP A 83 -9.07 6.01 -5.61
N ALA A 84 -9.60 4.78 -5.50
CA ALA A 84 -9.11 3.78 -4.56
C ALA A 84 -7.65 3.35 -4.84
N CYS A 85 -7.24 3.28 -6.10
CA CYS A 85 -5.87 2.92 -6.49
C CYS A 85 -4.87 4.01 -6.06
N ASP A 86 -5.21 5.27 -6.34
CA ASP A 86 -4.43 6.44 -5.94
C ASP A 86 -4.38 6.60 -4.41
N THR A 87 -5.48 6.28 -3.72
CA THR A 87 -5.52 6.29 -2.25
C THR A 87 -4.55 5.27 -1.66
N ALA A 88 -4.57 4.02 -2.14
CA ALA A 88 -3.69 2.95 -1.65
C ALA A 88 -2.21 3.29 -1.88
N TYR A 89 -1.92 3.87 -3.04
CA TYR A 89 -0.57 4.30 -3.39
C TYR A 89 -0.07 5.46 -2.54
N LYS A 90 -0.84 6.54 -2.40
CA LYS A 90 -0.47 7.70 -1.56
C LYS A 90 -0.28 7.31 -0.09
N ALA A 91 -1.12 6.40 0.41
CA ALA A 91 -0.96 5.87 1.77
C ALA A 91 0.37 5.15 1.92
N THR A 92 0.71 4.31 0.93
CA THR A 92 2.00 3.60 0.89
C THR A 92 3.18 4.56 0.82
N GLU A 93 3.16 5.56 -0.06
CA GLU A 93 4.21 6.59 -0.14
C GLU A 93 4.36 7.34 1.19
N CYS A 94 3.25 7.73 1.82
CA CYS A 94 3.27 8.39 3.12
C CYS A 94 3.88 7.49 4.20
N TYR A 95 3.52 6.20 4.23
CA TYR A 95 4.09 5.25 5.16
C TYR A 95 5.59 5.06 4.94
N PHE A 96 6.05 4.91 3.70
CA PHE A 96 7.48 4.78 3.41
C PHE A 96 8.27 6.03 3.79
N LYS A 97 7.75 7.22 3.47
CA LYS A 97 8.38 8.50 3.80
C LYS A 97 8.50 8.70 5.32
N ASN A 98 7.45 8.38 6.07
CA ASN A 98 7.44 8.54 7.52
C ASN A 98 8.17 7.38 8.24
N LYS A 99 8.16 6.17 7.67
CA LYS A 99 8.96 5.03 8.17
C LYS A 99 10.46 5.28 7.98
N ALA A 100 10.87 5.93 6.89
CA ALA A 100 12.26 6.36 6.69
C ALA A 100 12.72 7.42 7.70
N GLY A 101 11.79 8.17 8.32
CA GLY A 101 12.07 9.09 9.43
C GLY A 101 12.01 8.46 10.82
N LEU A 102 11.77 7.14 10.91
CA LEU A 102 11.71 6.37 12.16
C LEU A 102 12.98 5.52 12.39
N PHE A 103 13.99 5.67 11.54
CA PHE A 103 15.34 5.13 11.68
C PHE A 103 16.36 6.26 11.83
#